data_AF-A0A370DZH4-F1
#
_entry.id   AF-A0A370DZH4-F1
#
_cell.length_a   1.000
_cell.length_b   1.000
_cell.length_c   1.000
_cell.angle_alpha   90.00
_cell.angle_beta   90.00
_cell.angle_gamma   90.00
#
_symmetry.space_group_name_H-M   'P 1'
#
loop_
_entity.id
_entity.type
_entity.pdbx_description
1 polymer ?
#
loop_
_entity_poly.entity_id
_entity_poly.type
_entity_poly.pdbx_seq_one_letter_code
_entity_poly.pdbx_strand_id
1 'polypeptide(L)'
;GKALTYLHREWEKLIRYLDDGRIEIDNNGAENAIRPFVVGRKNWLFSASVKGVKSSANLYSLIETAKANGLEPYAYLRYLFTALPKADTVEVIEALLPGNVDSDQIRNY
;
A
#
# COMPACT_ATOMS: atom_id res chain seq x y z
N GLY A 1 -17.56 -16.70 26.31
CA GLY A 1 -16.20 -16.12 26.43
C GLY A 1 -15.97 -15.13 25.30
N LYS A 2 -15.13 -14.10 25.50
CA LYS A 2 -14.94 -12.99 24.53
C LYS A 2 -14.57 -13.45 23.11
N ALA A 3 -13.76 -14.51 22.97
CA ALA A 3 -13.33 -15.04 21.67
C ALA A 3 -14.49 -15.67 20.87
N LEU A 4 -15.33 -16.49 21.51
CA LEU A 4 -16.52 -17.09 20.88
C LEU A 4 -17.52 -16.03 20.41
N THR A 5 -17.72 -14.98 21.22
CA THR A 5 -18.59 -13.86 20.86
C THR A 5 -18.03 -13.07 19.68
N TYR A 6 -16.71 -12.87 19.63
CA TYR A 6 -16.04 -12.22 18.50
C TYR A 6 -16.19 -13.05 17.21
N LEU A 7 -15.89 -14.35 17.28
CA LEU A 7 -16.04 -15.27 16.15
C LEU A 7 -17.47 -15.27 15.60
N HIS A 8 -18.47 -15.33 16.50
CA HIS A 8 -19.87 -15.31 16.08
C HIS A 8 -20.25 -14.01 15.36
N ARG A 9 -19.77 -12.86 15.83
CA ARG A 9 -20.06 -11.56 15.21
C ARG A 9 -19.37 -11.38 13.86
N GLU A 10 -18.17 -11.90 13.69
CA GLU A 10 -17.41 -11.76 12.43
C GLU A 10 -17.65 -12.92 11.45
N TRP A 11 -18.50 -13.90 11.80
CA TRP A 11 -18.71 -15.14 11.03
C TRP A 11 -19.03 -14.88 9.56
N GLU A 12 -19.95 -13.95 9.28
CA GLU A 12 -20.34 -13.59 7.91
C GLU A 12 -19.16 -13.09 7.07
N LYS A 13 -18.18 -12.42 7.69
CA LYS A 13 -16.96 -11.97 7.00
C LYS A 13 -15.97 -13.12 6.81
N LEU A 14 -15.84 -13.99 7.81
CA LEU A 14 -14.90 -15.11 7.79
C LEU A 14 -15.23 -16.14 6.71
N ILE A 15 -16.51 -16.30 6.34
CA ILE A 15 -16.94 -17.27 5.33
C ILE A 15 -17.04 -16.69 3.91
N ARG A 16 -16.72 -15.41 3.71
CA ARG A 16 -16.96 -14.71 2.43
C ARG A 16 -16.20 -15.33 1.24
N TYR A 17 -15.09 -16.00 1.51
CA TYR A 17 -14.33 -16.75 0.50
C TYR A 17 -15.12 -17.91 -0.12
N LEU A 18 -16.18 -18.39 0.55
CA LEU A 18 -17.07 -19.41 -0.01
C LEU A 18 -17.94 -18.85 -1.15
N ASP A 19 -18.18 -17.54 -1.17
CA ASP A 19 -19.00 -16.88 -2.17
C ASP A 19 -18.17 -16.32 -3.36
N ASP A 20 -16.88 -16.05 -3.14
CA ASP A 20 -15.98 -15.49 -4.16
C ASP A 20 -14.60 -16.13 -4.05
N GLY A 21 -14.28 -17.03 -4.99
CA GLY A 21 -13.02 -17.75 -5.04
C GLY A 21 -11.78 -16.90 -5.31
N ARG A 22 -11.93 -15.59 -5.53
CA ARG A 22 -10.81 -14.64 -5.59
C ARG A 22 -10.33 -14.21 -4.21
N ILE A 23 -11.14 -14.45 -3.17
CA ILE A 23 -10.83 -14.10 -1.79
C ILE A 23 -10.14 -15.31 -1.15
N GLU A 24 -8.97 -15.09 -0.55
CA GLU A 24 -8.26 -16.13 0.21
C GLU A 24 -8.99 -16.45 1.52
N ILE A 25 -8.90 -17.71 1.98
CA ILE A 25 -9.47 -18.16 3.26
C ILE A 25 -8.80 -17.48 4.47
N ASP A 26 -7.57 -17.03 4.30
CA ASP A 26 -6.78 -16.34 5.30
C ASP A 26 -6.37 -14.94 4.83
N ASN A 27 -5.85 -14.15 5.76
CA ASN A 27 -5.40 -12.78 5.52
C ASN A 27 -3.87 -12.67 5.46
N ASN A 28 -3.14 -13.77 5.27
CA ASN A 28 -1.69 -13.80 5.39
C ASN A 28 -1.03 -12.82 4.41
N GLY A 29 -1.55 -12.69 3.19
CA GLY A 29 -1.06 -11.70 2.21
C GLY A 29 -1.12 -10.27 2.74
N ALA A 30 -2.26 -9.86 3.29
CA ALA A 30 -2.46 -8.54 3.87
C ALA A 30 -1.57 -8.32 5.12
N GLU A 31 -1.46 -9.32 5.99
CA GLU A 31 -0.60 -9.26 7.17
C GLU A 31 0.89 -9.16 6.81
N ASN A 32 1.33 -9.91 5.80
CA ASN A 32 2.69 -9.87 5.29
C ASN A 32 3.00 -8.51 4.67
N ALA A 33 2.07 -7.91 3.92
CA ALA A 33 2.23 -6.59 3.31
C ALA A 33 2.33 -5.46 4.33
N ILE A 34 1.56 -5.52 5.43
CA ILE A 34 1.58 -4.47 6.47
C ILE A 34 2.73 -4.65 7.48
N ARG A 35 3.30 -5.86 7.61
CA ARG A 35 4.34 -6.17 8.61
C ARG A 35 5.57 -5.27 8.55
N PRO A 36 6.19 -4.99 7.38
CA PRO A 36 7.39 -4.16 7.36
C PRO A 36 7.08 -2.69 7.71
N PHE A 37 5.87 -2.18 7.41
CA PHE A 37 5.41 -0.88 7.94
C PHE A 37 5.28 -0.88 9.47
N VAL A 38 4.67 -1.92 10.04
CA VAL A 38 4.49 -2.03 11.50
C VAL A 38 5.81 -2.12 12.25
N VAL A 39 6.80 -2.80 11.67
CA VAL A 39 8.17 -2.86 12.21
C VAL A 39 8.87 -1.51 12.01
N GLY A 40 8.81 -0.94 10.80
CA GLY A 40 9.46 0.32 10.44
C GLY A 40 8.99 1.51 11.28
N ARG A 41 7.68 1.67 11.49
CA ARG A 41 7.11 2.80 12.25
C ARG A 41 7.57 2.88 13.70
N LYS A 42 8.08 1.78 14.29
CA LYS A 42 8.70 1.80 15.62
C LYS A 42 10.06 2.50 15.61
N ASN A 43 10.73 2.55 14.46
CA ASN A 43 12.07 3.09 14.27
C ASN A 43 12.07 4.44 13.52
N TRP A 44 10.94 4.87 12.98
CA TRP A 44 10.81 6.14 12.24
C TRP A 44 10.48 7.30 13.17
N LEU A 45 11.20 8.41 13.03
CA LEU A 45 10.90 9.65 13.73
C LEU A 45 9.49 10.16 13.35
N PHE A 46 8.82 10.82 14.29
CA PHE A 46 7.51 11.47 14.09
C PHE A 46 6.32 10.55 13.74
N SER A 47 6.48 9.22 13.81
CA SER A 47 5.42 8.23 13.55
C SER A 47 4.43 7.99 14.71
N ALA A 48 4.52 8.78 15.79
CA ALA A 48 3.67 8.65 16.98
C ALA A 48 2.42 9.55 16.95
N SER A 49 2.40 10.60 16.11
CA SER A 49 1.25 11.49 15.99
C SER A 49 0.26 10.97 14.95
N VAL A 50 -1.04 11.28 15.09
CA VAL A 50 -2.08 10.92 14.09
C VAL A 50 -1.69 11.41 12.69
N LYS A 51 -1.15 12.64 12.60
CA LYS A 51 -0.66 13.21 11.34
C LYS A 51 0.51 12.40 10.77
N GLY A 52 1.49 12.03 11.61
CA GLY A 52 2.64 11.23 11.20
C GLY A 52 2.27 9.81 10.77
N VAL A 53 1.32 9.17 11.47
CA VAL A 53 0.75 7.87 11.06
C VAL A 53 0.08 7.98 9.70
N LYS A 54 -0.76 9.01 9.47
CA LYS A 54 -1.44 9.22 8.19
C LYS A 54 -0.45 9.45 7.04
N SER A 55 0.55 10.32 7.24
CA SER A 55 1.57 10.57 6.22
C SER A 55 2.38 9.32 5.88
N SER A 56 2.79 8.56 6.90
CA SER A 56 3.57 7.33 6.72
C SER A 56 2.74 6.25 6.03
N ALA A 57 1.46 6.11 6.38
CA ALA A 57 0.55 5.16 5.75
C ALA A 57 0.33 5.50 4.27
N ASN A 58 0.16 6.78 3.92
CA ASN A 58 0.02 7.21 2.52
C ASN A 58 1.27 6.86 1.71
N LEU A 59 2.45 7.19 2.23
CA LEU A 59 3.73 6.88 1.56
C LEU A 59 3.92 5.38 1.38
N TYR A 60 3.63 4.59 2.41
CA TYR A 60 3.78 3.14 2.33
C TYR A 60 2.78 2.50 1.37
N SER A 61 1.54 3.02 1.35
CA SER A 61 0.52 2.57 0.37
C SER A 61 1.00 2.80 -1.06
N LEU A 62 1.62 3.95 -1.33
CA LEU A 62 2.19 4.25 -2.64
C LEU A 62 3.33 3.30 -3.03
N ILE A 63 4.24 3.00 -2.09
CA ILE A 63 5.35 2.06 -2.27
C ILE A 63 4.84 0.64 -2.57
N GLU A 64 3.89 0.14 -1.77
CA GLU A 64 3.33 -1.21 -1.98
C GLU A 64 2.52 -1.28 -3.28
N THR A 65 1.85 -0.19 -3.68
CA THR A 65 1.19 -0.10 -4.99
C THR A 65 2.21 -0.14 -6.14
N ALA A 66 3.36 0.53 -6.00
CA ALA A 66 4.43 0.46 -7.01
C ALA A 66 4.98 -0.96 -7.16
N LYS A 67 5.25 -1.66 -6.05
CA LYS A 67 5.66 -3.07 -6.07
C LYS A 67 4.61 -3.97 -6.72
N ALA A 68 3.33 -3.75 -6.42
CA ALA A 68 2.23 -4.52 -7.00
C ALA A 68 2.12 -4.34 -8.52
N ASN A 69 2.57 -3.20 -9.05
CA ASN A 69 2.67 -2.93 -10.49
C ASN A 69 4.03 -3.33 -11.10
N GLY A 70 4.88 -4.05 -10.35
CA GLY A 70 6.18 -4.52 -10.84
C GLY A 70 7.27 -3.44 -10.93
N LEU A 71 7.05 -2.27 -10.33
CA LEU A 71 8.02 -1.18 -10.32
C LEU A 71 9.00 -1.33 -9.16
N GLU A 72 10.28 -1.07 -9.42
CA GLU A 72 11.28 -0.93 -8.35
C GLU A 72 10.97 0.35 -7.56
N PRO A 73 10.70 0.27 -6.24
CA PRO A 73 10.17 1.41 -5.49
C PRO A 73 11.09 2.63 -5.44
N TYR A 74 12.41 2.44 -5.37
CA TYR A 74 13.34 3.56 -5.30
C TYR A 74 13.38 4.35 -6.61
N ALA A 75 13.51 3.65 -7.74
CA ALA A 75 13.46 4.21 -9.09
C ALA A 75 12.12 4.92 -9.35
N TYR A 76 11.00 4.31 -8.96
CA TYR A 76 9.68 4.93 -9.07
C TYR A 76 9.58 6.23 -8.27
N LEU A 77 10.02 6.24 -7.00
CA LEU A 77 9.97 7.46 -6.18
C LEU A 77 10.90 8.55 -6.72
N ARG A 78 12.07 8.19 -7.23
CA ARG A 78 12.99 9.13 -7.89
C ARG A 78 12.37 9.75 -9.14
N TYR A 79 11.74 8.93 -9.98
CA TYR A 79 10.99 9.38 -11.15
C TYR A 79 9.86 10.33 -10.73
N LEU A 80 9.02 9.89 -9.79
CA LEU A 80 7.89 10.65 -9.27
C LEU A 80 8.33 12.01 -8.74
N PHE A 81 9.33 12.09 -7.88
CA PHE A 81 9.80 13.36 -7.33
C PHE A 81 10.49 14.27 -8.36
N THR A 82 10.97 13.71 -9.47
CA THR A 82 11.53 14.50 -10.58
C THR A 82 10.45 15.05 -11.51
N ALA A 83 9.38 14.29 -11.72
CA ALA A 83 8.31 14.61 -12.66
C ALA A 83 7.17 15.42 -12.02
N LEU A 84 6.81 15.11 -10.77
CA LEU A 84 5.69 15.73 -10.06
C LEU A 84 5.75 17.26 -9.98
N PRO A 85 6.90 17.92 -9.74
CA PRO A 85 6.97 19.38 -9.76
C PRO A 85 6.68 20.03 -11.12
N LYS A 86 6.73 19.24 -12.20
CA LYS A 86 6.45 19.67 -13.58
C LYS A 86 5.00 19.37 -13.98
N ALA A 87 4.25 18.66 -13.16
CA ALA A 87 2.86 18.31 -13.44
C ALA A 87 1.95 19.49 -13.08
N ASP A 88 1.34 20.08 -14.09
CA ASP A 88 0.46 21.25 -14.01
C ASP A 88 -1.03 20.92 -14.17
N THR A 89 -1.33 19.69 -14.60
CA THR A 89 -2.68 19.19 -14.87
C THR A 89 -2.94 17.89 -14.13
N VAL A 90 -4.22 17.60 -13.88
CA VAL A 90 -4.63 16.37 -13.17
C VAL A 90 -4.24 15.14 -13.97
N GLU A 91 -4.39 15.19 -15.29
CA GLU A 91 -4.05 14.11 -16.21
C GLU A 91 -2.57 13.75 -16.14
N VAL A 92 -1.68 14.76 -16.02
CA VAL A 92 -0.25 14.53 -15.85
C VAL A 92 0.06 13.94 -14.47
N ILE A 93 -0.65 14.35 -13.41
CA ILE A 93 -0.50 13.75 -12.08
C ILE A 93 -0.95 12.28 -12.10
N GLU A 94 -2.09 11.99 -12.73
CA GLU A 94 -2.60 10.62 -12.86
C GLU A 94 -1.67 9.73 -13.67
N ALA A 95 -1.01 10.26 -14.71
CA ALA A 95 0.00 9.52 -15.46
C ALA A 95 1.22 9.11 -14.61
N LEU A 96 1.46 9.78 -13.48
CA LEU A 96 2.54 9.43 -12.54
C LEU A 96 2.13 8.34 -11.52
N LEU A 97 0.85 7.92 -11.49
CA LEU A 97 0.40 6.86 -10.61
C LEU A 97 1.04 5.52 -10.98
N PRO A 98 1.28 4.61 -10.02
CA PRO A 98 2.05 3.40 -10.30
C PRO A 98 1.45 2.48 -11.35
N GLY A 99 0.13 2.48 -11.55
CA GLY A 99 -0.53 1.68 -12.58
C GLY A 99 -0.40 2.23 -14.01
N ASN A 100 0.07 3.47 -14.15
CA ASN A 100 0.22 4.17 -15.44
C ASN A 100 1.68 4.33 -15.86
N VAL A 101 2.63 3.88 -15.01
CA VAL A 101 4.07 3.97 -15.25
C VAL A 101 4.62 2.61 -15.63
N ASP A 102 5.41 2.56 -16.70
CA ASP A 102 6.14 1.37 -17.13
C ASP A 102 7.54 1.32 -16.47
N SER A 103 7.97 0.12 -16.13
CA SER A 103 9.32 -0.21 -15.68
C SER A 103 10.43 0.36 -16.59
N ASP A 104 10.23 0.38 -17.90
CA ASP A 104 11.22 0.92 -18.84
C ASP A 104 11.35 2.45 -18.74
N GLN A 105 10.29 3.17 -18.37
CA GLN A 105 10.32 4.62 -18.18
C GLN A 105 11.15 5.03 -16.97
N ILE A 106 11.19 4.18 -15.94
CA ILE A 106 11.90 4.45 -14.69
C ILE A 106 13.29 3.81 -14.64
N ARG A 107 13.70 3.06 -15.66
CA ARG A 107 14.96 2.30 -15.68
C ARG A 107 16.22 3.15 -15.48
N ASN A 108 16.17 4.43 -15.81
CA ASN A 108 17.28 5.37 -15.67
C ASN A 108 17.25 6.18 -14.35
N TYR A 109 16.30 5.89 -13.46
CA TYR A 109 16.14 6.57 -12.17
C TYR A 109 16.75 5.76 -11.03
#